data_AF-A0A132B3S6-F1
#
_entry.id   AF-A0A132B3S6-F1
#
_cell.length_a   1.000
_cell.length_b   1.000
_cell.length_c   1.000
_cell.angle_alpha   90.00
_cell.angle_beta   90.00
_cell.angle_gamma   90.00
#
_symmetry.space_group_name_H-M   'P 1'
#
loop_
_entity.id
_entity.type
_entity.pdbx_description
1 polymer ?
#
loop_
_entity_poly.entity_id
_entity_poly.type
_entity_poly.pdbx_seq_one_letter_code
_entity_poly.pdbx_strand_id
1 'polypeptide(L)'
;MHSFYGSDAATKDLPTTEQLQQGCPSGENPNDLSVYWAPTLYYVNENNYTEILPATFKTYYENIDKAEIPFPPNFYAIAGNASAKSQADIDESITAITWWCDAGPEDRNTRPRAAFPRVTCSAHMQAILRFPDCVDLDHLTNHTYAAAHGGACPSGMKRMPSLRFSIRYDTQIGDGYCFHGDFINGWFDDAAKTMLQAKGQSFMKIDGAHGNGKQYSACKAQDRDPNNGTSDYIESLAMMGMS
;
A
#
# COMPACT_ATOMS: atom_id res chain seq x y z
N MET A 1 2.13 -0.55 -14.60
CA MET A 1 1.93 0.86 -14.22
C MET A 1 1.40 0.94 -12.81
N HIS A 2 1.98 1.84 -12.02
CA HIS A 2 1.73 1.97 -10.60
C HIS A 2 1.69 3.44 -10.21
N SER A 3 0.87 3.76 -9.22
CA SER A 3 0.80 5.08 -8.60
C SER A 3 1.55 5.06 -7.28
N PHE A 4 2.54 5.94 -7.14
CA PHE A 4 3.42 6.04 -5.97
C PHE A 4 2.96 7.16 -5.03
N TYR A 5 3.07 6.91 -3.73
CA TYR A 5 2.80 7.83 -2.64
C TYR A 5 3.91 7.73 -1.60
N GLY A 6 4.26 8.84 -0.96
CA GLY A 6 5.32 8.89 0.05
C GLY A 6 6.55 9.62 -0.45
N SER A 7 7.74 9.09 -0.14
CA SER A 7 9.01 9.72 -0.54
C SER A 7 9.22 9.70 -2.05
N ASP A 8 9.69 10.82 -2.60
CA ASP A 8 10.09 10.95 -4.02
C ASP A 8 11.41 10.25 -4.36
N ALA A 9 12.09 9.64 -3.39
CA ALA A 9 13.35 8.94 -3.57
C ALA A 9 13.22 7.50 -4.12
N ALA A 10 12.03 7.12 -4.61
CA ALA A 10 11.83 5.85 -5.31
C ALA A 10 12.57 5.87 -6.67
N THR A 11 13.25 4.77 -7.01
CA THR A 11 14.01 4.59 -8.26
C THR A 11 13.77 3.18 -8.81
N LYS A 12 14.40 2.82 -9.93
CA LYS A 12 14.39 1.43 -10.42
C LYS A 12 14.99 0.41 -9.43
N ASP A 13 15.92 0.87 -8.59
CA ASP A 13 16.58 0.05 -7.58
C ASP A 13 15.86 0.22 -6.25
N LEU A 14 15.70 -0.88 -5.50
CA LEU A 14 15.02 -0.88 -4.20
C LEU A 14 15.77 0.05 -3.22
N PRO A 15 15.20 1.19 -2.80
CA PRO A 15 15.87 2.11 -1.91
C PRO A 15 15.95 1.57 -0.47
N THR A 16 17.00 1.97 0.25
CA THR A 16 17.09 1.79 1.71
C THR A 16 16.20 2.79 2.44
N THR A 17 15.87 2.50 3.70
CA THR A 17 15.14 3.44 4.57
C THR A 17 15.85 4.78 4.66
N GLU A 18 17.18 4.78 4.75
CA GLU A 18 17.99 6.00 4.83
C GLU A 18 17.90 6.83 3.53
N GLN A 19 17.92 6.20 2.36
CA GLN A 19 17.74 6.88 1.08
C GLN A 19 16.35 7.51 0.98
N LEU A 20 15.32 6.79 1.40
CA LEU A 20 13.96 7.31 1.43
C LEU A 20 13.82 8.55 2.32
N GLN A 21 14.50 8.56 3.47
CA GLN A 21 14.51 9.67 4.42
C GLN A 21 15.15 10.97 3.88
N GLN A 22 15.83 10.91 2.72
CA GLN A 22 16.37 12.09 2.02
C GLN A 22 15.40 12.70 0.99
N GLY A 23 14.23 12.07 0.78
CA GLY A 23 13.25 12.50 -0.22
C GLY A 23 12.24 13.52 0.30
N CYS A 24 11.36 13.96 -0.62
CA CYS A 24 10.18 14.75 -0.31
C CYS A 24 8.99 13.83 -0.02
N PRO A 25 8.30 13.95 1.13
CA PRO A 25 7.09 13.17 1.39
C PRO A 25 5.87 13.78 0.69
N SER A 26 5.03 12.94 0.10
CA SER A 26 3.67 13.30 -0.34
C SER A 26 2.60 13.10 0.76
N GLY A 27 3.00 12.49 1.89
CA GLY A 27 2.13 12.14 3.01
C GLY A 27 1.86 13.29 3.97
N GLU A 28 1.08 12.99 5.01
CA GLU A 28 0.63 13.97 5.99
C GLU A 28 1.47 13.98 7.28
N ASN A 29 2.44 13.08 7.46
CA ASN A 29 3.33 13.07 8.62
C ASN A 29 4.78 13.22 8.14
N PRO A 30 5.51 14.27 8.55
CA PRO A 30 6.88 14.50 8.10
C PRO A 30 7.87 13.46 8.62
N ASN A 31 7.46 12.61 9.57
CA ASN A 31 8.27 11.52 10.08
C ASN A 31 8.10 10.20 9.28
N ASP A 32 7.21 10.18 8.28
CA ASP A 32 6.97 9.03 7.42
C ASP A 32 7.41 9.32 5.97
N LEU A 33 8.61 8.83 5.64
CA LEU A 33 9.16 8.88 4.28
C LEU A 33 9.06 7.51 3.60
N SER A 34 8.21 6.63 4.10
CA SER A 34 7.96 5.34 3.44
C SER A 34 7.40 5.57 2.04
N VAL A 35 7.56 4.58 1.17
CA VAL A 35 6.92 4.57 -0.15
C VAL A 35 5.82 3.53 -0.14
N TYR A 36 4.66 3.95 -0.62
CA TYR A 36 3.47 3.13 -0.80
C TYR A 36 3.09 3.18 -2.27
N TRP A 37 2.88 2.05 -2.91
CA TRP A 37 2.34 2.06 -4.26
C TRP A 37 1.35 0.93 -4.50
N ALA A 38 0.51 1.13 -5.50
CA ALA A 38 -0.47 0.17 -5.97
C ALA A 38 -0.63 0.31 -7.50
N PRO A 39 -1.16 -0.70 -8.20
CA PRO A 39 -1.46 -0.58 -9.61
C PRO A 39 -2.31 0.65 -9.93
N THR A 40 -1.92 1.37 -10.99
CA THR A 40 -2.75 2.40 -11.58
C THR A 40 -3.89 1.72 -12.33
N LEU A 41 -5.13 2.10 -12.01
CA LEU A 41 -6.28 1.61 -12.77
C LEU A 41 -6.41 2.44 -14.04
N TYR A 42 -6.82 1.77 -15.12
CA TYR A 42 -7.09 2.42 -16.40
C TYR A 42 -8.53 2.20 -16.80
N TYR A 43 -9.18 3.26 -17.26
CA TYR A 43 -10.35 3.15 -18.10
C TYR A 43 -9.87 2.81 -19.52
N VAL A 44 -10.32 1.66 -20.02
CA VAL A 44 -9.93 1.16 -21.35
C VAL A 44 -11.11 1.31 -22.29
N ASN A 45 -10.91 2.06 -23.37
CA ASN A 45 -11.84 2.16 -24.48
C ASN A 45 -11.10 1.85 -25.78
N GLU A 46 -11.32 0.65 -26.33
CA GLU A 46 -10.55 0.08 -27.44
C GLU A 46 -9.04 0.10 -27.12
N ASN A 47 -8.26 0.92 -27.84
CA ASN A 47 -6.81 1.06 -27.64
C ASN A 47 -6.44 2.32 -26.84
N ASN A 48 -7.42 3.03 -26.28
CA ASN A 48 -7.19 4.21 -25.44
C ASN A 48 -7.21 3.82 -23.97
N TYR A 49 -6.16 4.24 -23.25
CA TYR A 49 -5.95 3.97 -21.83
C TYR A 49 -5.91 5.31 -21.10
N THR A 50 -6.92 5.56 -20.26
CA THR A 50 -6.98 6.77 -19.42
C THR A 50 -6.77 6.39 -17.97
N GLU A 51 -5.78 7.00 -17.32
CA GLU A 51 -5.50 6.77 -15.90
C GLU A 51 -6.68 7.17 -15.02
N ILE A 52 -7.00 6.31 -14.06
CA ILE A 52 -7.95 6.59 -12.99
C ILE A 52 -7.13 6.83 -11.73
N LEU A 53 -6.93 8.11 -11.42
CA LEU A 53 -6.23 8.50 -10.19
C LEU A 53 -7.12 8.21 -8.97
N PRO A 54 -6.54 7.68 -7.88
CA PRO A 54 -7.27 7.55 -6.62
C PRO A 54 -7.75 8.91 -6.09
N ALA A 55 -9.03 8.99 -5.72
CA ALA A 55 -9.58 10.10 -4.95
C ALA A 55 -8.93 10.22 -3.58
N THR A 56 -8.65 9.08 -2.93
CA THR A 56 -7.87 9.02 -1.70
C THR A 56 -7.04 7.75 -1.64
N PHE A 57 -5.82 7.87 -1.13
CA PHE A 57 -4.99 6.75 -0.71
C PHE A 57 -4.74 6.89 0.79
N LYS A 58 -5.16 5.91 1.59
CA LYS A 58 -4.99 5.93 3.04
C LYS A 58 -4.28 4.69 3.52
N THR A 59 -3.26 4.91 4.35
CA THR A 59 -2.60 3.87 5.12
C THR A 59 -3.16 3.85 6.54
N TYR A 60 -3.41 2.66 7.05
CA TYR A 60 -3.82 2.44 8.44
C TYR A 60 -2.82 1.48 9.08
N TYR A 61 -2.30 1.86 10.24
CA TYR A 61 -1.49 0.97 11.08
C TYR A 61 -2.38 0.41 12.18
N GLU A 62 -2.60 -0.90 12.12
CA GLU A 62 -3.54 -1.65 12.94
C GLU A 62 -2.79 -2.63 13.85
N ASN A 63 -3.46 -3.17 14.86
CA ASN A 63 -2.89 -4.16 15.80
C ASN A 63 -1.58 -3.70 16.48
N ILE A 64 -1.44 -2.39 16.73
CA ILE A 64 -0.23 -1.80 17.32
C ILE A 64 0.04 -2.36 18.73
N ASP A 65 -1.02 -2.63 19.47
CA ASP A 65 -0.98 -3.23 20.81
C ASP A 65 -0.40 -4.65 20.82
N LYS A 66 -0.35 -5.32 19.66
CA LYS A 66 0.23 -6.65 19.47
C LYS A 66 1.63 -6.61 18.87
N ALA A 67 2.08 -5.45 18.38
CA ALA A 67 3.41 -5.30 17.78
C ALA A 67 4.50 -5.39 18.86
N GLU A 68 5.55 -6.15 18.58
CA GLU A 68 6.74 -6.29 19.43
C GLU A 68 7.83 -5.28 19.06
N ILE A 69 7.87 -4.89 17.78
CA ILE A 69 8.88 -4.01 17.18
C ILE A 69 8.22 -3.05 16.19
N PRO A 70 8.85 -1.91 15.85
CA PRO A 70 8.43 -1.13 14.69
C PRO A 70 8.77 -1.88 13.38
N PHE A 71 8.36 -1.34 12.23
CA PHE A 71 8.91 -1.81 10.95
C PHE A 71 10.43 -1.68 10.96
N PRO A 72 11.20 -2.77 10.71
CA PRO A 72 12.65 -2.69 10.65
C PRO A 72 13.13 -1.74 9.55
N PRO A 73 14.29 -1.09 9.71
CA PRO A 73 14.97 -0.44 8.59
C PRO A 73 15.15 -1.41 7.43
N ASN A 74 14.97 -0.92 6.21
CA ASN A 74 15.01 -1.66 4.94
C ASN A 74 13.93 -2.75 4.79
N PHE A 75 12.94 -2.79 5.68
CA PHE A 75 11.80 -3.68 5.50
C PHE A 75 10.97 -3.23 4.29
N TYR A 76 10.59 -4.18 3.46
CA TYR A 76 9.64 -4.00 2.39
C TYR A 76 8.74 -5.23 2.29
N ALA A 77 7.52 -5.03 1.80
CA ALA A 77 6.57 -6.12 1.61
C ALA A 77 5.62 -5.84 0.44
N ILE A 78 5.15 -6.92 -0.15
CA ILE A 78 4.10 -6.92 -1.17
C ILE A 78 2.91 -7.68 -0.60
N ALA A 79 1.72 -7.16 -0.81
CA ALA A 79 0.48 -7.81 -0.44
C ALA A 79 -0.45 -7.94 -1.65
N GLY A 80 -1.22 -9.02 -1.73
CA GLY A 80 -2.08 -9.29 -2.87
C GLY A 80 -1.38 -10.09 -3.97
N ASN A 81 -1.93 -10.05 -5.19
CA ASN A 81 -1.44 -10.85 -6.31
C ASN A 81 -1.64 -10.11 -7.64
N ALA A 82 -0.53 -9.69 -8.25
CA ALA A 82 -0.51 -8.96 -9.52
C ALA A 82 -0.97 -9.82 -10.73
N SER A 83 -0.95 -11.14 -10.59
CA SER A 83 -1.29 -12.09 -11.67
C SER A 83 -2.63 -12.81 -11.44
N ALA A 84 -3.39 -12.42 -10.41
CA ALA A 84 -4.66 -13.06 -10.10
C ALA A 84 -5.68 -12.91 -11.24
N LYS A 85 -6.33 -14.01 -11.58
CA LYS A 85 -7.39 -14.09 -12.60
C LYS A 85 -8.73 -14.51 -12.00
N SER A 86 -8.72 -14.99 -10.76
CA SER A 86 -9.88 -15.51 -10.06
C SER A 86 -9.73 -15.33 -8.55
N GLN A 87 -10.83 -15.54 -7.80
CA GLN A 87 -10.80 -15.54 -6.34
C GLN A 87 -9.87 -16.61 -5.75
N ALA A 88 -9.67 -17.72 -6.45
CA ALA A 88 -8.82 -18.81 -5.99
C ALA A 88 -7.32 -18.42 -5.93
N ASP A 89 -6.92 -17.41 -6.70
CA ASP A 89 -5.55 -16.88 -6.73
C ASP A 89 -5.25 -15.94 -5.54
N ILE A 90 -6.23 -15.74 -4.67
CA ILE A 90 -6.24 -14.71 -3.64
C ILE A 90 -6.69 -15.30 -2.30
N ASP A 91 -5.81 -15.25 -1.31
CA ASP A 91 -6.17 -15.57 0.07
C ASP A 91 -6.72 -14.32 0.78
N GLU A 92 -8.03 -14.14 0.70
CA GLU A 92 -8.74 -13.06 1.39
C GLU A 92 -8.78 -13.24 2.92
N SER A 93 -8.56 -14.44 3.44
CA SER A 93 -8.55 -14.68 4.90
C SER A 93 -7.29 -14.11 5.55
N ILE A 94 -6.23 -14.01 4.77
CA ILE A 94 -4.93 -13.50 5.18
C ILE A 94 -4.76 -12.02 4.79
N THR A 95 -4.91 -11.73 3.50
CA THR A 95 -4.64 -10.39 2.94
C THR A 95 -5.81 -9.42 3.18
N ALA A 96 -6.98 -9.92 3.58
CA ALA A 96 -8.21 -9.15 3.71
C ALA A 96 -8.58 -8.36 2.44
N ILE A 97 -8.06 -8.77 1.27
CA ILE A 97 -8.30 -8.03 0.05
C ILE A 97 -9.77 -8.04 -0.32
N THR A 98 -10.32 -6.86 -0.57
CA THR A 98 -11.73 -6.71 -0.88
C THR A 98 -11.97 -5.44 -1.67
N TRP A 99 -12.91 -5.52 -2.59
CA TRP A 99 -13.48 -4.37 -3.28
C TRP A 99 -14.93 -4.15 -2.88
N TRP A 100 -15.38 -2.90 -2.82
CA TRP A 100 -16.77 -2.55 -2.58
C TRP A 100 -17.10 -1.16 -3.14
N CYS A 101 -18.40 -0.83 -3.19
CA CYS A 101 -18.88 0.48 -3.57
C CYS A 101 -19.10 1.37 -2.35
N ASP A 102 -18.45 2.52 -2.33
CA ASP A 102 -18.78 3.58 -1.38
C ASP A 102 -20.11 4.20 -1.80
N ALA A 103 -21.15 3.94 -1.00
CA ALA A 103 -22.52 4.38 -1.18
C ALA A 103 -23.23 3.91 -2.48
N GLY A 104 -24.57 3.91 -2.41
CA GLY A 104 -25.41 3.51 -3.54
C GLY A 104 -25.59 2.00 -3.67
N PRO A 105 -25.86 1.50 -4.89
CA PRO A 105 -25.95 0.07 -5.17
C PRO A 105 -24.67 -0.67 -4.78
N GLU A 106 -24.82 -1.85 -4.21
CA GLU A 106 -23.71 -2.70 -3.78
C GLU A 106 -23.99 -4.14 -4.17
N ASP A 107 -22.95 -4.83 -4.63
CA ASP A 107 -22.99 -6.22 -5.07
C ASP A 107 -22.01 -7.13 -4.32
N ARG A 108 -21.28 -6.61 -3.33
CA ARG A 108 -20.26 -7.32 -2.53
C ARG A 108 -20.70 -8.68 -1.99
N ASN A 109 -21.97 -8.83 -1.60
CA ASN A 109 -22.49 -10.10 -1.05
C ASN A 109 -22.90 -11.11 -2.14
N THR A 110 -22.83 -10.72 -3.41
CA THR A 110 -23.24 -11.52 -4.57
C THR A 110 -22.09 -11.79 -5.55
N ARG A 111 -20.87 -11.37 -5.21
CA ARG A 111 -19.64 -11.63 -5.98
C ARG A 111 -18.50 -12.04 -5.03
N PRO A 112 -17.41 -12.64 -5.56
CA PRO A 112 -16.20 -12.83 -4.77
C PRO A 112 -15.65 -11.49 -4.27
N ARG A 113 -15.16 -11.42 -3.02
CA ARG A 113 -14.79 -10.15 -2.39
C ARG A 113 -13.62 -9.47 -3.09
N ALA A 114 -12.71 -10.26 -3.66
CA ALA A 114 -11.54 -9.76 -4.37
C ALA A 114 -11.83 -9.34 -5.82
N ALA A 115 -13.01 -9.66 -6.36
CA ALA A 115 -13.43 -9.19 -7.68
C ALA A 115 -13.83 -7.71 -7.63
N PHE A 116 -13.67 -6.96 -8.72
CA PHE A 116 -14.20 -5.61 -8.82
C PHE A 116 -15.75 -5.58 -8.72
N PRO A 117 -16.35 -4.47 -8.25
CA PRO A 117 -17.80 -4.26 -8.32
C PRO A 117 -18.30 -4.25 -9.78
N ARG A 118 -19.41 -4.94 -10.00
CA ARG A 118 -20.11 -5.01 -11.29
C ARG A 118 -21.27 -4.04 -11.39
N VAL A 119 -21.47 -3.24 -10.34
CA VAL A 119 -22.48 -2.19 -10.24
C VAL A 119 -21.81 -0.83 -10.20
N THR A 120 -22.53 0.17 -10.70
CA THR A 120 -22.13 1.57 -10.67
C THR A 120 -22.14 2.12 -9.25
N CYS A 121 -20.96 2.26 -8.63
CA CYS A 121 -20.82 2.88 -7.31
C CYS A 121 -21.27 4.36 -7.35
N SER A 122 -21.95 4.84 -6.30
CA SER A 122 -22.43 6.22 -6.27
C SER A 122 -21.38 7.26 -5.88
N ALA A 123 -20.37 6.88 -5.08
CA ALA A 123 -19.22 7.74 -4.78
C ALA A 123 -17.93 7.19 -5.39
N HIS A 124 -17.38 6.11 -4.83
CA HIS A 124 -16.09 5.54 -5.25
C HIS A 124 -16.12 4.02 -5.25
N MET A 125 -15.27 3.41 -6.06
CA MET A 125 -14.86 2.02 -5.86
C MET A 125 -13.71 2.00 -4.84
N GLN A 126 -13.83 1.21 -3.78
CA GLN A 126 -12.82 1.14 -2.73
C GLN A 126 -12.13 -0.23 -2.70
N ALA A 127 -10.80 -0.23 -2.69
CA ALA A 127 -9.95 -1.37 -2.38
C ALA A 127 -9.49 -1.32 -0.92
N ILE A 128 -9.50 -2.48 -0.27
CA ILE A 128 -8.74 -2.75 0.95
C ILE A 128 -7.77 -3.89 0.70
N LEU A 129 -6.60 -3.80 1.33
CA LEU A 129 -5.59 -4.84 1.37
C LEU A 129 -4.76 -4.70 2.66
N ARG A 130 -4.39 -5.81 3.30
CA ARG A 130 -3.48 -5.87 4.44
C ARG A 130 -2.15 -6.51 4.07
N PHE A 131 -1.11 -6.02 4.72
CA PHE A 131 0.27 -6.48 4.58
C PHE A 131 0.63 -7.53 5.63
N PRO A 132 1.66 -8.34 5.35
CA PRO A 132 2.31 -9.19 6.34
C PRO A 132 2.69 -8.40 7.60
N ASP A 133 2.46 -8.96 8.78
CA ASP A 133 2.74 -8.34 10.08
C ASP A 133 3.73 -9.15 10.93
N CYS A 134 4.36 -10.18 10.36
CA CYS A 134 5.45 -10.94 10.95
C CYS A 134 6.70 -10.89 10.07
N VAL A 135 7.87 -10.70 10.67
CA VAL A 135 9.15 -10.61 9.95
C VAL A 135 10.27 -11.37 10.67
N ASP A 136 11.13 -12.01 9.90
CA ASP A 136 12.44 -12.51 10.33
C ASP A 136 13.47 -11.37 10.26
N LEU A 137 14.07 -11.01 11.39
CA LEU A 137 15.02 -9.89 11.48
C LEU A 137 16.37 -10.20 10.84
N ASP A 138 16.72 -11.48 10.67
CA ASP A 138 17.94 -11.88 9.99
C ASP A 138 17.75 -11.91 8.46
N HIS A 139 16.50 -12.07 8.00
CA HIS A 139 16.13 -12.11 6.59
C HIS A 139 14.80 -11.37 6.34
N LEU A 140 14.85 -10.05 6.11
CA LEU A 140 13.63 -9.21 5.99
C LEU A 140 12.69 -9.62 4.83
N THR A 141 13.19 -10.36 3.84
CA THR A 141 12.39 -10.93 2.74
C THR A 141 11.53 -12.11 3.20
N ASN A 142 11.86 -12.71 4.34
CA ASN A 142 11.08 -13.74 4.99
C ASN A 142 10.07 -13.09 5.94
N HIS A 143 8.88 -12.84 5.41
CA HIS A 143 7.77 -12.26 6.15
C HIS A 143 6.47 -13.00 5.86
N THR A 144 5.55 -12.97 6.81
CA THR A 144 4.26 -13.68 6.73
C THR A 144 3.20 -12.93 7.52
N TYR A 145 1.97 -13.41 7.43
CA TYR A 145 0.85 -12.89 8.19
C TYR A 145 0.63 -13.70 9.46
N ALA A 146 0.45 -13.04 10.60
CA ALA A 146 0.07 -13.69 11.85
C ALA A 146 -1.27 -14.45 11.71
N ALA A 147 -2.18 -13.96 10.87
CA ALA A 147 -3.47 -14.60 10.60
C ALA A 147 -3.32 -16.03 10.03
N ALA A 148 -2.26 -16.29 9.27
CA ALA A 148 -1.95 -17.62 8.73
C ALA A 148 -1.47 -18.61 9.82
N HIS A 149 -1.12 -18.10 11.01
CA HIS A 149 -0.45 -18.84 12.09
C HIS A 149 -1.20 -18.71 13.42
N GLY A 150 -2.53 -18.75 13.36
CA GLY A 150 -3.37 -18.73 14.58
C GLY A 150 -3.35 -17.39 15.33
N GLY A 151 -2.96 -16.30 14.66
CA GLY A 151 -2.92 -14.95 15.23
C GLY A 151 -1.59 -14.56 15.88
N ALA A 152 -0.58 -15.43 15.85
CA ALA A 152 0.78 -15.19 16.34
C ALA A 152 1.81 -15.30 15.21
N CYS A 153 3.01 -14.75 15.41
CA CYS A 153 4.09 -14.97 14.45
C CYS A 153 4.74 -16.34 14.63
N PRO A 154 5.27 -16.95 13.55
CA PRO A 154 6.09 -18.16 13.66
C PRO A 154 7.28 -17.97 14.60
N SER A 155 7.80 -19.08 15.14
CA SER A 155 8.99 -19.06 16.00
C SER A 155 10.17 -18.38 15.27
N GLY A 156 10.88 -17.51 15.98
CA GLY A 156 12.01 -16.74 15.43
C GLY A 156 11.63 -15.43 14.73
N MET A 157 10.36 -15.24 14.39
CA MET A 157 9.86 -13.99 13.81
C MET A 157 9.34 -13.03 14.88
N LYS A 158 9.27 -11.75 14.52
CA LYS A 158 8.72 -10.68 15.35
C LYS A 158 7.50 -10.05 14.71
N ARG A 159 6.53 -9.67 15.55
CA ARG A 159 5.33 -8.97 15.09
C ARG A 159 5.58 -7.46 14.95
N MET A 160 5.24 -6.91 13.79
CA MET A 160 5.21 -5.48 13.50
C MET A 160 3.77 -4.94 13.56
N PRO A 161 3.55 -3.61 13.50
CA PRO A 161 2.25 -3.06 13.14
C PRO A 161 1.70 -3.69 11.86
N SER A 162 0.39 -3.95 11.83
CA SER A 162 -0.28 -4.43 10.61
C SER A 162 -0.63 -3.24 9.73
N LEU A 163 0.00 -3.13 8.56
CA LEU A 163 -0.31 -2.10 7.58
C LEU A 163 -1.53 -2.51 6.74
N ARG A 164 -2.47 -1.59 6.55
CA ARG A 164 -3.63 -1.75 5.67
C ARG A 164 -3.72 -0.58 4.70
N PHE A 165 -3.87 -0.89 3.42
CA PHE A 165 -4.27 0.07 2.39
C PHE A 165 -5.78 0.20 2.30
N SER A 166 -6.20 1.41 1.97
CA SER A 166 -7.59 1.81 1.80
C SER A 166 -7.65 2.84 0.69
N ILE A 167 -7.88 2.40 -0.53
CA ILE A 167 -7.72 3.20 -1.74
C ILE A 167 -9.09 3.40 -2.37
N ARG A 168 -9.46 4.64 -2.69
CA ARG A 168 -10.73 4.99 -3.36
C ARG A 168 -10.43 5.49 -4.75
N TYR A 169 -11.09 4.92 -5.76
CA TYR A 169 -10.96 5.29 -7.15
C TYR A 169 -12.25 5.96 -7.66
N ASP A 170 -12.09 7.02 -8.45
CA ASP A 170 -13.17 7.72 -9.15
C ASP A 170 -13.59 6.97 -10.42
N THR A 171 -13.98 5.72 -10.25
CA THR A 171 -14.56 4.90 -11.31
C THR A 171 -15.74 4.12 -10.77
N GLN A 172 -16.66 3.78 -11.68
CA GLN A 172 -17.97 3.26 -11.31
C GLN A 172 -18.12 1.78 -11.67
N ILE A 173 -17.32 1.20 -12.55
CA ILE A 173 -17.43 -0.23 -12.90
C ILE A 173 -16.09 -0.77 -13.41
N GLY A 174 -15.82 -2.05 -13.18
CA GLY A 174 -14.71 -2.75 -13.81
C GLY A 174 -14.82 -4.26 -13.64
N ASP A 175 -13.86 -4.97 -14.23
CA ASP A 175 -13.71 -6.41 -14.06
C ASP A 175 -12.22 -6.70 -13.81
N GLY A 176 -11.94 -7.54 -12.81
CA GLY A 176 -10.57 -7.79 -12.40
C GLY A 176 -10.44 -8.43 -11.03
N TYR A 177 -9.36 -9.21 -10.88
CA TYR A 177 -8.87 -9.77 -9.62
C TYR A 177 -7.43 -9.34 -9.32
N CYS A 178 -6.66 -9.00 -10.35
CA CYS A 178 -5.26 -8.61 -10.19
C CYS A 178 -5.13 -7.28 -9.44
N PHE A 179 -4.64 -7.35 -8.22
CA PHE A 179 -4.34 -6.17 -7.43
C PHE A 179 -3.32 -6.51 -6.36
N HIS A 180 -2.42 -5.57 -6.11
CA HIS A 180 -1.44 -5.67 -5.04
C HIS A 180 -1.17 -4.27 -4.49
N GLY A 181 -0.48 -4.25 -3.36
CA GLY A 181 0.10 -3.04 -2.82
C GLY A 181 1.49 -3.37 -2.33
N ASP A 182 2.33 -2.36 -2.35
CA ASP A 182 3.72 -2.47 -1.99
C ASP A 182 4.06 -1.39 -0.97
N PHE A 183 4.97 -1.76 -0.08
CA PHE A 183 5.44 -0.90 0.99
C PHE A 183 6.95 -1.03 1.11
N ILE A 184 7.64 0.10 1.17
CA ILE A 184 9.02 0.20 1.63
C ILE A 184 9.05 1.12 2.84
N ASN A 185 9.62 0.64 3.95
CA ASN A 185 9.71 1.41 5.18
C ASN A 185 10.66 2.60 5.06
N GLY A 186 10.15 3.79 5.35
CA GLY A 186 10.89 5.05 5.43
C GLY A 186 10.58 5.84 6.70
N TRP A 187 9.94 5.22 7.71
CA TRP A 187 9.72 5.88 9.00
C TRP A 187 11.03 6.24 9.68
N PHE A 188 11.09 7.43 10.28
CA PHE A 188 12.14 7.72 11.25
C PHE A 188 11.94 6.90 12.53
N ASP A 189 13.05 6.38 13.08
CA ASP A 189 13.06 5.41 14.18
C ASP A 189 12.33 5.91 15.44
N ASP A 190 12.49 7.19 15.77
CA ASP A 190 11.87 7.80 16.94
C ASP A 190 10.34 7.89 16.79
N ALA A 191 9.84 8.31 15.63
CA ALA A 191 8.41 8.32 15.34
C ALA A 191 7.82 6.91 15.25
N ALA A 192 8.57 5.95 14.68
CA ALA A 192 8.15 4.55 14.64
C ALA A 192 8.03 3.96 16.06
N LYS A 193 8.93 4.33 16.98
CA LYS A 193 8.83 3.96 18.41
C LYS A 193 7.66 4.67 19.10
N THR A 194 7.38 5.93 18.76
CA THR A 194 6.17 6.64 19.23
C THR A 194 4.91 5.90 18.80
N MET A 195 4.86 5.38 17.56
CA MET A 195 3.72 4.61 17.05
C MET A 195 3.35 3.45 17.97
N LEU A 196 4.32 2.70 18.48
CA LEU A 196 4.10 1.53 19.35
C LEU A 196 3.44 1.86 20.70
N GLN A 197 3.38 3.14 21.07
CA GLN A 197 2.71 3.58 22.28
C GLN A 197 1.19 3.66 22.11
N ALA A 198 0.66 3.55 20.88
CA ALA A 198 -0.78 3.57 20.63
C ALA A 198 -1.47 2.39 21.35
N LYS A 199 -2.59 2.69 22.03
CA LYS A 199 -3.40 1.71 22.77
C LYS A 199 -4.85 1.80 22.33
N GLY A 200 -5.47 0.64 22.08
CA GLY A 200 -6.85 0.55 21.65
C GLY A 200 -7.08 1.04 20.22
N GLN A 201 -8.34 1.34 19.87
CA GLN A 201 -8.75 1.81 18.54
C GLN A 201 -8.93 3.34 18.46
N SER A 202 -8.34 4.10 19.38
CA SER A 202 -8.38 5.56 19.32
C SER A 202 -7.33 6.12 18.38
N PHE A 203 -7.63 7.26 17.76
CA PHE A 203 -6.65 8.01 16.99
C PHE A 203 -5.51 8.45 17.92
N MET A 204 -4.27 8.11 17.56
CA MET A 204 -3.06 8.62 18.21
C MET A 204 -2.27 9.47 17.22
N LYS A 205 -1.92 10.67 17.66
CA LYS A 205 -0.97 11.52 16.95
C LYS A 205 0.44 10.92 17.06
N ILE A 206 1.14 10.75 15.94
CA ILE A 206 2.51 10.25 15.93
C ILE A 206 3.47 11.42 15.74
N ASP A 207 4.20 11.75 16.81
CA ASP A 207 5.22 12.79 16.83
C ASP A 207 6.62 12.17 16.71
N GLY A 208 7.57 12.97 16.22
CA GLY A 208 8.99 12.67 16.15
C GLY A 208 9.82 13.93 15.95
N ALA A 209 11.13 13.77 15.78
CA ALA A 209 12.10 14.85 15.64
C ALA A 209 11.86 15.70 14.39
N HIS A 210 11.16 15.17 13.38
CA HIS A 210 10.90 15.85 12.12
C HIS A 210 9.51 16.50 12.08
N GLY A 211 8.72 16.37 13.14
CA GLY A 211 7.45 17.09 13.27
C GLY A 211 6.44 16.40 14.18
N ASN A 212 5.32 17.10 14.37
CA ASN A 212 4.26 16.71 15.28
C ASN A 212 3.00 16.33 14.50
N GLY A 213 2.71 15.03 14.42
CA GLY A 213 1.47 14.53 13.84
C GLY A 213 1.28 14.93 12.38
N LYS A 214 0.06 15.42 12.08
CA LYS A 214 -0.34 15.80 10.73
C LYS A 214 0.23 17.16 10.35
N GLN A 215 1.25 17.18 9.50
CA GLN A 215 1.86 18.37 8.92
C GLN A 215 2.17 18.12 7.44
N TYR A 216 1.55 18.91 6.58
CA TYR A 216 1.80 18.83 5.14
C TYR A 216 3.18 19.37 4.80
N SER A 217 3.88 18.64 3.94
CA SER A 217 5.18 19.03 3.44
C SER A 217 5.10 20.22 2.48
N ALA A 218 6.03 21.16 2.61
CA ALA A 218 6.27 22.20 1.60
C ALA A 218 7.34 21.78 0.57
N CYS A 219 7.85 20.55 0.67
CA CYS A 219 8.85 20.00 -0.23
C CYS A 219 8.27 19.88 -1.64
N LYS A 220 9.09 20.17 -2.65
CA LYS A 220 8.71 20.00 -4.06
C LYS A 220 9.27 18.68 -4.55
N ALA A 221 8.40 17.67 -4.66
CA ALA A 221 8.79 16.36 -5.14
C ALA A 221 9.34 16.43 -6.57
N GLN A 222 10.37 15.63 -6.84
CA GLN A 222 10.95 15.46 -8.16
C GLN A 222 11.25 13.98 -8.39
N ASP A 223 11.01 13.50 -9.61
CA ASP A 223 11.46 12.19 -10.04
C ASP A 223 13.00 12.11 -9.93
N ARG A 224 13.49 11.23 -9.05
CA ARG A 224 14.92 11.02 -8.80
C ARG A 224 15.56 10.08 -9.81
N ASP A 225 14.77 9.43 -10.65
CA ASP A 225 15.23 8.48 -11.66
C ASP A 225 14.52 8.64 -13.03
N PRO A 226 14.50 9.87 -13.60
CA PRO A 226 13.64 10.22 -14.73
C PRO A 226 13.98 9.52 -16.06
N ASN A 227 15.08 8.76 -16.11
CA ASN A 227 15.53 8.07 -17.31
C ASN A 227 15.26 6.56 -17.27
N ASN A 228 14.70 6.03 -16.18
CA ASN A 228 14.45 4.59 -16.01
C ASN A 228 12.96 4.26 -15.79
N GLY A 229 12.07 5.20 -16.12
CA GLY A 229 10.63 5.02 -16.06
C GLY A 229 9.90 5.90 -17.07
N THR A 230 8.60 5.67 -17.19
CA THR A 230 7.68 6.49 -18.00
C THR A 230 6.33 6.53 -17.32
N SER A 231 5.58 7.62 -17.56
CA SER A 231 4.15 7.72 -17.21
C SER A 231 3.24 7.28 -18.35
N ASP A 232 3.79 6.96 -19.54
CA ASP A 232 3.00 6.51 -20.68
C ASP A 232 2.81 4.99 -20.66
N TYR A 233 1.56 4.55 -20.66
CA TYR A 233 1.23 3.13 -20.58
C TYR A 233 1.79 2.33 -21.77
N ILE A 234 1.71 2.87 -22.99
CA ILE A 234 2.15 2.16 -24.20
C ILE A 234 3.67 2.08 -24.26
N GLU A 235 4.36 3.17 -23.93
CA GLU A 235 5.82 3.20 -23.78
C GLU A 235 6.27 2.18 -22.72
N SER A 236 5.54 2.07 -21.60
CA SER A 236 5.86 1.09 -20.56
C SER A 236 5.82 -0.35 -21.07
N LEU A 237 4.85 -0.71 -21.93
CA LEU A 237 4.77 -2.04 -22.54
C LEU A 237 5.96 -2.30 -23.47
N ALA A 238 6.37 -1.29 -24.25
CA ALA A 238 7.53 -1.39 -25.12
C ALA A 238 8.84 -1.57 -24.32
N MET A 239 9.02 -0.83 -23.22
CA MET A 239 10.16 -0.97 -22.31
C MET A 239 10.24 -2.37 -21.68
N MET A 240 9.09 -3.02 -21.44
CA MET A 240 9.01 -4.39 -20.91
C MET A 240 9.09 -5.48 -22.00
N GLY A 241 9.16 -5.11 -23.28
CA GLY A 241 9.17 -6.07 -24.39
C GLY A 241 7.83 -6.79 -24.60
N MET A 242 6.71 -6.15 -24.24
CA MET A 242 5.36 -6.72 -24.30
C MET A 242 4.51 -6.19 -25.47
N SER A 243 5.14 -5.70 -26.55
CA SER A 243 4.48 -5.16 -27.75
C SER A 243 3.90 -6.23 -28.67
#